data_AF-X1NBE4-F1
#
_entry.id   AF-X1NBE4-F1
#
_cell.length_a   1.000
_cell.length_b   1.000
_cell.length_c   1.000
_cell.angle_alpha   90.00
_cell.angle_beta   90.00
_cell.angle_gamma   90.00
#
_symmetry.space_group_name_H-M   'P 1'
#
loop_
_entity.id
_entity.type
_entity.pdbx_description
1 polymer ?
#
loop_
_entity_poly.entity_id
_entity_poly.type
_entity_poly.pdbx_seq_one_letter_code
_entity_poly.pdbx_strand_id
1 'polypeptide(L)'
;MLKELLDQFYLDKERDREQHHFYITDAGKCSRAVFFKFKNIPREKMTPQVLRMFDHGDYIQMQILSNLFSLGIVRASEIKIPPQELISGRADAIITL
;
A
#
# COMPACT_ATOMS: atom_id res chain seq x y z
N MET A 1 -21.49 -3.22 -19.30
CA MET A 1 -21.55 -1.76 -19.09
C MET A 1 -21.06 -1.30 -17.72
N LEU A 2 -21.75 -1.55 -16.58
CA LEU A 2 -21.27 -1.05 -15.27
C LEU A 2 -19.90 -1.62 -14.87
N LYS A 3 -19.70 -2.92 -15.03
CA LYS A 3 -18.43 -3.57 -14.73
C LYS A 3 -17.27 -2.97 -15.53
N GLU A 4 -17.47 -2.71 -16.82
CA GLU A 4 -16.44 -2.13 -17.70
C GLU A 4 -16.09 -0.70 -17.28
N LEU A 5 -17.09 0.12 -16.90
CA LEU A 5 -16.87 1.46 -16.39
C LEU A 5 -16.07 1.44 -15.08
N LEU A 6 -16.39 0.50 -14.17
CA LEU A 6 -15.64 0.31 -12.93
C LEU A 6 -14.23 -0.18 -13.22
N ASP A 7 -14.06 -1.15 -14.12
CA ASP A 7 -12.76 -1.67 -14.51
C ASP A 7 -11.87 -0.55 -15.08
N GLN A 8 -12.42 0.30 -15.96
CA GLN A 8 -11.71 1.46 -16.51
C GLN A 8 -11.34 2.48 -15.44
N PHE A 9 -12.25 2.79 -14.51
CA PHE A 9 -11.99 3.73 -13.40
C PHE A 9 -10.78 3.31 -12.56
N TYR A 10 -10.62 2.02 -12.25
CA TYR A 10 -9.48 1.54 -11.48
C TYR A 10 -8.18 1.59 -12.29
N LEU A 11 -8.23 1.22 -13.58
CA LEU A 11 -7.05 1.28 -14.47
C LEU A 11 -6.54 2.71 -14.66
N ASP A 12 -7.44 3.70 -14.79
CA ASP A 12 -7.07 5.10 -14.95
C ASP A 12 -6.44 5.70 -13.68
N LYS A 13 -6.75 5.13 -12.51
CA LYS A 13 -6.16 5.51 -11.22
C LYS A 13 -4.81 4.84 -10.95
N GLU A 14 -4.49 3.75 -11.65
CA GLU A 14 -3.21 3.06 -11.48
C GLU A 14 -2.07 4.00 -11.92
N ARG A 15 -1.22 4.38 -10.96
CA ARG A 15 -0.03 5.19 -11.23
C ARG A 15 1.21 4.34 -11.01
N ASP A 16 2.05 4.28 -12.03
CA ASP A 16 3.39 3.74 -11.84
C ASP A 16 4.18 4.70 -10.95
N ARG A 17 4.74 4.18 -9.86
CA ARG A 17 5.55 4.97 -8.92
C ARG A 17 6.96 4.43 -8.98
N GLU A 18 7.89 5.31 -9.35
CA GLU A 18 9.31 4.98 -9.28
C GLU A 18 9.71 4.71 -7.83
N GLN A 19 10.44 3.61 -7.63
CA GLN A 19 10.91 3.19 -6.32
C GLN A 19 12.34 3.68 -6.11
N HIS A 20 12.52 4.67 -5.24
CA HIS A 20 13.84 5.22 -4.90
C HIS A 20 14.46 4.65 -3.61
N HIS A 21 13.70 3.87 -2.84
CA HIS A 21 14.10 3.28 -1.57
C HIS A 21 13.51 1.89 -1.41
N PHE A 22 14.06 1.08 -0.51
CA PHE A 22 13.48 -0.22 -0.16
C PHE A 22 12.33 -0.01 0.82
N TYR A 23 11.13 -0.47 0.45
CA TYR A 23 10.00 -0.45 1.38
C TYR A 23 10.14 -1.61 2.35
N ILE A 24 9.74 -1.41 3.61
CA ILE A 24 9.65 -2.50 4.58
C ILE A 24 8.75 -3.63 4.09
N THR A 25 7.72 -3.33 3.29
CA THR A 25 6.85 -4.33 2.64
C THR A 25 7.59 -5.23 1.65
N ASP A 26 8.78 -4.85 1.20
CA ASP A 26 9.62 -5.68 0.35
C ASP A 26 10.47 -6.69 1.15
N ALA A 27 10.56 -6.53 2.47
CA ALA A 27 11.19 -7.50 3.35
C ALA A 27 10.40 -8.82 3.31
N GLY A 28 11.05 -9.89 2.84
CA GLY A 28 10.44 -11.21 2.66
C GLY A 28 9.80 -11.46 1.29
N LYS A 29 9.74 -10.45 0.40
CA LYS A 29 9.37 -10.68 -1.02
C LYS A 29 10.52 -11.28 -1.81
N CYS A 30 10.20 -11.82 -2.99
CA CYS A 30 11.20 -12.30 -3.95
C CYS A 30 12.15 -11.16 -4.35
N SER A 31 13.45 -11.30 -4.04
CA SER A 31 14.47 -10.28 -4.28
C SER A 31 14.56 -9.89 -5.76
N ARG A 32 14.34 -10.84 -6.68
CA ARG A 32 14.33 -10.57 -8.13
C ARG A 32 13.16 -9.64 -8.52
N ALA A 33 11.98 -9.85 -7.93
CA ALA A 33 10.82 -9.00 -8.18
C ALA A 33 11.06 -7.57 -7.65
N VAL A 34 11.68 -7.44 -6.47
CA VAL A 34 12.07 -6.14 -5.89
C VAL A 34 13.09 -5.44 -6.79
N PHE A 35 14.12 -6.18 -7.25
CA PHE A 35 15.13 -5.64 -8.16
C PHE A 35 14.54 -5.15 -9.50
N PHE A 36 13.65 -5.92 -10.11
CA PHE A 36 12.99 -5.51 -11.37
C PHE A 36 12.10 -4.29 -11.19
N LYS A 37 11.39 -4.20 -10.07
CA LYS A 37 10.61 -3.01 -9.71
C LYS A 37 11.51 -1.78 -9.52
N PHE A 38 12.65 -1.94 -8.85
CA PHE A 38 13.64 -0.86 -8.69
C PHE A 38 14.25 -0.41 -10.02
N LYS A 39 14.48 -1.34 -10.95
CA LYS A 39 14.97 -1.04 -12.31
C LYS A 39 13.91 -0.51 -13.26
N ASN A 40 12.68 -0.30 -12.78
CA ASN A 40 11.53 0.14 -13.57
C ASN A 40 11.34 -0.68 -14.86
N ILE A 41 11.54 -2.00 -14.77
CA ILE A 41 11.39 -2.91 -15.90
C ILE A 41 9.90 -3.02 -16.24
N PRO A 42 9.52 -3.03 -17.54
CA PRO A 42 8.13 -3.23 -17.95
C PRO A 42 7.52 -4.46 -17.29
N ARG A 43 6.36 -4.26 -16.66
CA ARG A 43 5.63 -5.29 -15.93
C ARG A 43 4.18 -5.33 -16.39
N GLU A 44 3.56 -6.49 -16.21
CA GLU A 44 2.14 -6.63 -16.45
C GLU A 44 1.36 -5.69 -15.53
N LYS A 45 0.40 -4.96 -16.11
CA LYS A 45 -0.48 -4.07 -15.35
C LYS A 45 -1.34 -4.89 -14.39
N MET A 46 -1.69 -4.30 -13.25
CA MET A 46 -2.59 -4.97 -12.33
C MET A 46 -3.97 -5.11 -12.96
N THR A 47 -4.63 -6.24 -12.69
CA THR A 47 -6.01 -6.41 -13.14
C THR A 47 -6.94 -5.55 -12.30
N PRO A 48 -8.08 -5.08 -12.86
CA PRO A 48 -9.07 -4.31 -12.10
C PRO A 48 -9.55 -5.01 -10.82
N GLN A 49 -9.58 -6.35 -10.82
CA GLN A 49 -9.92 -7.17 -9.67
C GLN A 49 -8.90 -7.01 -8.53
N VAL A 50 -7.60 -7.01 -8.86
CA VAL A 50 -6.52 -6.79 -7.88
C VAL A 50 -6.59 -5.35 -7.32
N LEU A 51 -6.85 -4.36 -8.17
CA LEU A 51 -6.99 -2.97 -7.75
C LEU A 51 -8.18 -2.78 -6.79
N ARG A 52 -9.32 -3.42 -7.06
CA ARG A 52 -10.46 -3.46 -6.12
C ARG A 52 -10.15 -4.17 -4.82
N MET A 53 -9.36 -5.23 -4.86
CA MET A 53 -8.93 -5.94 -3.66
C MET A 53 -8.09 -5.04 -2.75
N PHE A 54 -7.22 -4.20 -3.32
CA PHE A 54 -6.45 -3.22 -2.55
C PHE A 54 -7.34 -2.13 -1.95
N ASP A 55 -8.27 -1.56 -2.73
CA ASP A 55 -9.24 -0.57 -2.22
C ASP A 55 -10.09 -1.13 -1.07
N HIS A 56 -10.53 -2.39 -1.19
CA HIS A 56 -11.22 -3.08 -0.11
C HIS A 56 -10.32 -3.26 1.13
N GLY A 57 -9.04 -3.61 0.94
CA GLY A 57 -8.06 -3.68 2.02
C GLY A 57 -7.91 -2.36 2.77
N ASP A 58 -7.79 -1.25 2.04
CA ASP A 58 -7.70 0.10 2.61
C ASP A 58 -8.96 0.44 3.43
N TYR A 59 -10.14 0.05 2.94
CA TYR A 59 -11.40 0.20 3.68
C TYR A 59 -11.40 -0.60 4.99
N ILE A 60 -10.93 -1.85 4.98
CA ILE A 60 -10.84 -2.67 6.19
C ILE A 60 -9.86 -2.06 7.20
N GLN A 61 -8.70 -1.59 6.75
CA GLN A 61 -7.74 -0.88 7.60
C GLN A 61 -8.38 0.35 8.27
N MET A 62 -9.13 1.15 7.52
CA MET A 62 -9.86 2.31 8.05
C MET A 62 -10.86 1.90 9.15
N GLN A 63 -11.61 0.81 8.97
CA GLN A 63 -12.56 0.32 9.97
C GLN A 63 -11.86 -0.14 11.25
N ILE A 64 -10.75 -0.88 11.11
CA ILE A 64 -9.94 -1.32 12.27
C ILE A 64 -9.43 -0.10 13.05
N LEU A 65 -8.82 0.86 12.36
CA LEU A 65 -8.29 2.07 12.99
C LEU A 65 -9.38 2.88 13.68
N SER A 66 -10.54 3.06 13.04
CA SER A 66 -11.68 3.78 13.63
C SER A 66 -12.07 3.18 14.99
N ASN A 67 -12.15 1.85 15.09
CA ASN A 67 -12.47 1.18 16.35
C ASN A 67 -11.38 1.40 17.40
N LEU A 68 -10.10 1.29 17.03
CA LEU A 68 -8.99 1.54 17.95
C LEU A 68 -8.97 3.00 18.44
N PHE A 69 -9.32 3.96 17.58
CA PHE A 69 -9.48 5.36 17.95
C PHE A 69 -10.63 5.56 18.94
N SER A 70 -11.79 4.92 18.71
CA SER A 70 -12.93 5.00 19.64
C SER A 70 -12.62 4.45 21.03
N LEU A 71 -11.67 3.51 21.14
CA LEU A 71 -11.18 2.97 22.41
C LEU A 71 -10.13 3.86 23.10
N GLY A 72 -9.63 4.91 22.45
CA GLY A 72 -8.65 5.84 23.02
C GLY A 72 -7.22 5.29 23.14
N ILE A 73 -6.91 4.17 22.49
CA ILE A 73 -5.61 3.47 22.61
C ILE A 73 -4.60 3.82 21.50
N VAL A 74 -5.03 4.53 20.46
CA VAL A 74 -4.15 4.98 19.37
C VAL A 74 -3.34 6.18 19.81
N ARG A 75 -2.01 6.07 19.76
CA ARG A 75 -1.08 7.18 19.98
C ARG A 75 -0.79 7.95 18.71
N ALA A 76 -0.72 7.26 17.59
CA ALA A 76 -0.41 7.84 16.29
C ALA A 76 -0.90 6.92 15.17
N SER A 77 -1.25 7.48 14.01
CA SER A 77 -1.67 6.75 12.81
C SER A 77 -0.91 7.22 11.58
N GLU A 78 -0.73 6.34 10.60
CA GLU A 78 -0.09 6.65 9.31
C GLU A 78 1.31 7.28 9.46
N ILE A 79 2.08 6.78 10.42
CA ILE A 79 3.38 7.35 10.78
C ILE A 79 4.46 6.83 9.83
N LYS A 80 5.13 7.75 9.15
CA LYS A 80 6.32 7.44 8.37
C LYS A 80 7.41 6.94 9.31
N ILE A 81 7.92 5.75 9.05
CA ILE A 81 9.11 5.23 9.73
C ILE A 81 10.28 6.11 9.27
N PRO A 82 11.08 6.67 10.20
CA PRO A 82 12.15 7.59 9.84
C PRO A 82 13.03 6.95 8.75
N PRO A 83 13.21 7.62 7.60
CA PRO A 83 14.01 7.07 6.53
C PRO A 83 15.46 7.04 7.00
N GLN A 84 15.92 5.89 7.45
CA GLN A 84 17.34 5.58 7.47
C GLN A 84 17.73 5.41 6.00
N GLU A 85 17.92 6.54 5.30
CA GLU A 85 18.26 6.83 3.88
C GLU A 85 17.87 5.80 2.80
N LEU A 86 18.13 4.51 3.01
CA LEU A 86 17.89 3.38 2.12
C LEU A 86 16.55 2.65 2.36
N ILE A 87 16.03 2.62 3.60
CA ILE A 87 14.83 1.87 3.98
C ILE A 87 13.72 2.83 4.41
N SER A 88 12.52 2.64 3.88
CA SER A 88 11.33 3.42 4.24
C SER A 88 10.14 2.53 4.58
N GLY A 89 9.17 3.11 5.30
CA GLY A 89 7.90 2.46 5.56
C GLY A 89 6.91 3.42 6.17
N ARG A 90 5.68 2.94 6.34
CA ARG A 90 4.61 3.63 7.04
C ARG A 90 3.94 2.62 7.95
N ALA A 91 3.88 2.95 9.24
CA ALA A 91 3.12 2.19 10.20
C ALA A 91 1.66 2.66 10.18
N ASP A 92 0.72 1.73 10.13
CA ASP A 92 -0.71 2.05 10.09
C ASP A 92 -1.15 2.71 11.41
N ALA A 93 -0.70 2.18 12.55
CA ALA A 93 -0.86 2.82 13.86
C ALA A 93 0.21 2.41 14.88
N ILE A 94 0.41 3.27 15.87
CA ILE A 94 1.10 3.02 17.13
C ILE A 94 0.04 3.03 18.23
N ILE A 95 -0.06 1.93 18.97
CA ILE A 95 -1.03 1.76 20.06
C ILE A 95 -0.34 1.62 21.42
N THR A 96 -1.04 1.98 22.49
CA THR A 96 -0.61 1.73 23.87
C THR A 96 -1.80 1.22 24.66
N LEU A 97 -1.60 0.14 25.41
CA LEU A 97 -2.59 -0.47 26.30
C LEU A 97 -2.49 0.09 27.72
#